data_AF-A0A182VY36-F1
#
_entry.id   AF-A0A182VY36-F1
#
_cell.length_a   1.000
_cell.length_b   1.000
_cell.length_c   1.000
_cell.angle_alpha   90.00
_cell.angle_beta   90.00
_cell.angle_gamma   90.00
#
_symmetry.space_group_name_H-M   'P 1'
#
loop_
_entity.id
_entity.type
_entity.pdbx_description
1 polymer ?
#
loop_
_entity_poly.entity_id
_entity_poly.type
_entity_poly.pdbx_seq_one_letter_code
_entity_poly.pdbx_strand_id
1 'polypeptide(L)'
;MAIPETALENNIPTQDYLKELLSTAIGLEAECAEKQQQRQIAETKFAAVHAKIQQAIVQETELKRNRLPEHLKHDKIHDHSKDANDRFAEQFSQLQRIMGISIVCIPEQKQVEITFNDDKKTNIKLSYDDKGISIDEMTPAHPNLDAIRTHLRETRDLVGFLSVLRKKLTFNDI
;
A
#
# COMPACT_ATOMS: atom_id res chain seq x y z
N MET A 1 -6.88 -36.85 -0.27
CA MET A 1 -6.14 -37.95 -0.93
C MET A 1 -5.92 -37.55 -2.37
N ALA A 2 -4.68 -37.56 -2.84
CA ALA A 2 -4.35 -37.17 -4.21
C ALA A 2 -4.74 -38.29 -5.19
N ILE A 3 -5.46 -37.95 -6.25
CA ILE A 3 -5.77 -38.89 -7.34
C ILE A 3 -4.55 -38.93 -8.26
N PRO A 4 -3.99 -40.10 -8.58
CA PRO A 4 -2.87 -40.22 -9.51
C PRO A 4 -3.34 -39.85 -10.93
N GLU A 5 -2.59 -38.96 -11.59
CA GLU A 5 -2.86 -38.41 -12.94
C GLU A 5 -2.93 -39.45 -14.07
N THR A 6 -2.68 -40.72 -13.79
CA THR A 6 -2.56 -41.80 -14.80
C THR A 6 -3.86 -42.54 -15.11
N ALA A 7 -5.02 -42.15 -14.56
CA ALA A 7 -6.30 -42.83 -14.80
C ALA A 7 -7.17 -42.23 -15.92
N LEU A 8 -6.68 -41.21 -16.63
CA LEU A 8 -7.43 -40.47 -17.67
C LEU A 8 -7.17 -40.95 -19.11
N GLU A 9 -6.18 -41.83 -19.33
CA GLU A 9 -5.83 -42.31 -20.66
C GLU A 9 -6.18 -43.80 -20.80
N ASN A 10 -7.18 -44.09 -21.64
CA ASN A 10 -7.54 -45.42 -22.18
C ASN A 10 -8.47 -46.32 -21.36
N ASN A 11 -9.66 -45.85 -20.99
CA ASN A 11 -10.77 -46.76 -20.68
C ASN A 11 -12.00 -46.46 -21.56
N ILE A 12 -12.45 -47.51 -22.25
CA ILE A 12 -13.75 -47.53 -22.96
C ILE A 12 -14.82 -47.11 -21.94
N PRO A 13 -15.73 -46.17 -22.27
CA PRO A 13 -16.66 -45.61 -21.31
C PRO A 13 -17.70 -46.67 -20.94
N THR A 14 -17.39 -47.45 -19.90
CA THR A 14 -18.36 -48.33 -19.27
C THR A 14 -19.36 -47.48 -18.49
N GLN A 15 -20.59 -47.99 -18.38
CA GLN A 15 -21.66 -47.30 -17.65
C GLN A 15 -21.28 -46.97 -16.21
N ASP A 16 -20.43 -47.79 -15.58
CA ASP A 16 -19.97 -47.59 -14.21
C ASP A 16 -18.93 -46.46 -14.11
N TYR A 17 -18.03 -46.32 -15.08
CA TYR A 17 -17.08 -45.21 -15.12
C TYR A 17 -17.78 -43.85 -15.31
N LEU A 18 -18.82 -43.81 -16.15
CA LEU A 18 -19.65 -42.61 -16.32
C LEU A 18 -20.43 -42.25 -15.05
N LYS A 19 -20.91 -43.24 -14.29
CA LYS A 19 -21.56 -43.01 -12.99
C LYS A 19 -20.59 -42.48 -11.95
N GLU A 20 -19.35 -42.98 -11.94
CA GLU A 20 -18.31 -42.51 -11.03
C GLU A 20 -17.96 -41.04 -11.32
N LEU A 21 -17.72 -40.69 -12.59
CA LEU A 21 -17.48 -39.31 -13.00
C LEU A 21 -18.65 -38.37 -12.67
N LEU A 22 -19.90 -38.81 -12.88
CA LEU A 22 -21.08 -38.03 -12.54
C LEU A 22 -21.18 -37.78 -11.02
N SER A 23 -20.91 -38.81 -10.22
CA SER A 23 -20.89 -38.70 -8.75
C SER A 23 -19.81 -37.73 -8.27
N THR A 24 -18.62 -37.80 -8.86
CA THR A 24 -17.52 -36.86 -8.57
C THR A 24 -17.89 -35.43 -8.98
N ALA A 25 -18.49 -35.23 -10.14
CA ALA A 25 -18.92 -33.91 -10.60
C ALA A 25 -19.96 -33.29 -9.66
N ILE A 26 -20.97 -34.07 -9.23
CA ILE A 26 -21.98 -33.63 -8.24
C ILE A 26 -21.33 -33.27 -6.90
N GLY A 27 -20.37 -34.07 -6.45
CA GLY A 27 -19.62 -33.78 -5.21
C GLY A 27 -18.84 -32.48 -5.28
N LEU A 28 -18.17 -32.21 -6.40
CA LEU A 28 -17.42 -30.98 -6.63
C LEU A 28 -18.35 -29.76 -6.75
N GLU A 29 -19.51 -29.91 -7.39
CA GLU A 29 -20.51 -28.84 -7.49
C GLU A 29 -21.08 -28.45 -6.12
N ALA A 30 -21.36 -29.44 -5.27
CA ALA A 30 -21.78 -29.21 -3.89
C ALA A 30 -20.71 -28.50 -3.05
N GLU A 31 -19.44 -28.92 -3.17
CA GLU A 31 -18.32 -28.27 -2.48
C GLU A 31 -18.12 -26.82 -2.93
N CYS A 32 -18.32 -26.54 -4.22
CA CYS A 32 -18.23 -25.18 -4.77
C CYS A 32 -19.35 -24.29 -4.22
N ALA A 33 -20.58 -24.79 -4.17
CA ALA A 33 -21.72 -24.08 -3.59
C ALA A 33 -21.51 -23.76 -2.10
N GLU A 34 -20.98 -24.70 -1.33
CA GLU A 34 -20.69 -24.49 0.10
C GLU A 34 -19.62 -23.42 0.31
N LYS A 35 -18.52 -23.46 -0.46
CA LYS A 35 -17.47 -22.42 -0.43
C LYS A 35 -18.01 -21.04 -0.80
N GLN A 36 -18.91 -20.97 -1.79
CA GLN A 36 -19.54 -19.72 -2.19
C GLN A 36 -20.46 -19.16 -1.10
N GLN A 37 -21.20 -20.02 -0.40
CA GLN A 37 -22.01 -19.63 0.75
C GLN A 37 -21.14 -19.13 1.92
N GLN A 38 -20.03 -19.82 2.23
CA GLN A 38 -19.07 -19.38 3.25
C GLN A 38 -18.47 -18.00 2.93
N ARG A 39 -18.17 -17.74 1.65
CA ARG A 39 -17.68 -16.44 1.19
C ARG A 39 -18.70 -15.32 1.42
N GLN A 40 -19.97 -15.54 1.08
CA GLN A 40 -21.03 -14.56 1.34
C GLN A 40 -21.22 -14.28 2.84
N ILE A 41 -21.11 -15.30 3.69
CA ILE A 41 -21.16 -15.14 5.15
C ILE A 41 -19.96 -14.32 5.65
N ALA A 42 -18.76 -14.53 5.10
CA ALA A 42 -17.58 -13.76 5.46
C ALA A 42 -17.69 -12.30 5.03
N GLU A 43 -18.18 -12.04 3.80
CA GLU A 43 -18.38 -10.69 3.26
C GLU A 43 -19.41 -9.89 4.09
N THR A 44 -20.52 -10.52 4.49
CA THR A 44 -21.53 -9.88 5.36
C THR A 44 -20.98 -9.57 6.75
N LYS A 45 -20.19 -10.48 7.35
CA LYS A 45 -19.51 -10.20 8.63
C LYS A 45 -18.51 -9.07 8.51
N PHE A 46 -17.74 -9.02 7.43
CA PHE A 46 -16.77 -7.95 7.17
C PHE A 46 -17.46 -6.59 7.04
N ALA A 47 -18.55 -6.52 6.26
CA ALA A 47 -19.35 -5.31 6.11
C ALA A 47 -19.91 -4.83 7.46
N ALA A 48 -20.39 -5.74 8.31
CA ALA A 48 -20.89 -5.41 9.64
C ALA A 48 -19.79 -4.86 10.58
N VAL A 49 -18.58 -5.42 10.54
CA VAL A 49 -17.43 -4.91 11.30
C VAL A 49 -17.03 -3.52 10.81
N HIS A 50 -16.97 -3.33 9.49
CA HIS A 50 -16.63 -2.04 8.88
C HIS A 50 -17.63 -0.94 9.27
N ALA A 51 -18.94 -1.25 9.25
CA ALA A 51 -19.97 -0.32 9.69
C ALA A 51 -19.81 0.07 11.17
N LYS A 52 -19.47 -0.88 12.06
CA LYS A 52 -19.19 -0.58 13.47
C LYS A 52 -17.96 0.30 13.66
N ILE A 53 -16.90 0.09 12.88
CA ILE A 53 -15.71 0.95 12.90
C ILE A 53 -16.08 2.38 12.49
N GLN A 54 -16.83 2.53 11.40
CA GLN A 54 -17.28 3.85 10.96
C GLN A 54 -18.15 4.55 12.01
N GLN A 55 -19.07 3.82 12.65
CA GLN A 55 -19.89 4.36 13.73
C GLN A 55 -19.04 4.81 14.94
N ALA A 56 -18.02 4.04 15.32
CA ALA A 56 -17.10 4.40 16.40
C ALA A 56 -16.29 5.66 16.07
N ILE A 57 -15.81 5.80 14.83
CA ILE A 57 -15.09 6.99 14.37
C ILE A 57 -15.99 8.23 14.45
N VAL A 58 -17.24 8.13 13.98
CA VAL A 58 -18.21 9.24 14.03
C VAL A 58 -18.48 9.63 15.49
N GLN A 59 -18.74 8.66 16.38
CA GLN A 59 -18.95 8.92 17.80
C GLN A 59 -17.73 9.56 18.48
N GLU A 60 -16.51 9.10 18.16
CA GLU A 60 -15.29 9.71 18.70
C GLU A 60 -15.13 11.16 18.22
N THR A 61 -15.46 11.41 16.96
CA THR A 61 -15.42 12.76 16.36
C THR A 61 -16.46 13.68 16.99
N GLU A 62 -17.67 13.18 17.23
CA GLU A 62 -18.74 13.91 17.93
C GLU A 62 -18.39 14.16 19.40
N LEU A 63 -17.77 13.21 20.10
CA LEU A 63 -17.26 13.40 21.47
C LEU A 63 -16.14 14.44 21.52
N LYS A 64 -15.22 14.45 20.56
CA LYS A 64 -14.18 15.50 20.44
C LYS A 64 -14.80 16.87 20.17
N ARG A 65 -15.86 16.92 19.35
CA ARG A 65 -16.61 18.15 19.05
C ARG A 65 -17.38 18.66 20.26
N ASN A 66 -18.02 17.78 21.02
CA ASN A 66 -18.80 18.15 22.21
C ASN A 66 -17.93 18.46 23.44
N ARG A 67 -16.64 18.10 23.45
CA ARG A 67 -15.64 18.57 24.44
C ARG A 67 -15.19 20.02 24.22
N LEU A 68 -15.61 20.66 23.13
CA LEU A 68 -15.50 22.10 22.89
C LEU A 68 -16.90 22.73 23.03
N PRO A 69 -17.43 22.88 24.26
CA PRO A 69 -17.31 24.18 24.92
C PRO A 69 -17.46 24.13 26.45
N GLU A 70 -16.38 24.13 27.23
CA GLU A 70 -16.48 24.59 28.64
C GLU A 70 -15.17 25.04 29.30
N HIS A 71 -14.03 24.97 28.61
CA HIS A 71 -12.76 25.52 29.11
C HIS A 71 -12.24 26.66 28.24
N LEU A 72 -13.02 27.74 28.24
CA LEU A 72 -12.48 29.10 28.10
C LEU A 72 -11.65 29.43 29.36
N LYS A 73 -10.41 28.93 29.38
CA LYS A 73 -9.27 29.56 30.06
C LYS A 73 -8.05 29.39 29.16
N HIS A 74 -7.91 30.30 28.19
CA HIS A 74 -6.63 30.63 27.55
C HIS A 74 -5.58 30.87 28.65
N ASP A 75 -4.44 30.18 28.65
CA ASP A 75 -3.21 30.79 28.09
C ASP A 75 -2.05 29.79 27.78
N LYS A 76 -2.25 28.47 27.74
CA LYS A 76 -1.10 27.51 27.65
C LYS A 76 -1.07 26.53 26.48
N ILE A 77 -2.05 26.54 25.58
CA ILE A 77 -2.14 25.50 24.52
C ILE A 77 -1.38 25.89 23.24
N HIS A 78 -1.04 27.17 23.07
CA HIS A 78 -0.29 27.61 21.88
C HIS A 78 1.21 27.25 21.91
N ASP A 79 1.77 26.98 23.09
CA ASP A 79 3.19 26.67 23.27
C ASP A 79 3.51 25.20 22.91
N HIS A 80 2.64 24.26 23.33
CA HIS A 80 2.90 22.83 23.13
C HIS A 80 2.77 22.35 21.68
N SER A 81 1.91 22.96 20.86
CA SER A 81 1.80 22.59 19.44
C SER A 81 2.95 23.15 18.60
N LYS A 82 3.46 24.33 18.98
CA LYS A 82 4.63 24.94 18.37
C LYS A 82 5.90 24.16 18.70
N ASP A 83 6.10 23.83 19.98
CA ASP A 83 7.20 22.96 20.42
C ASP A 83 7.16 21.58 19.76
N ALA A 84 5.97 20.98 19.57
CA ALA A 84 5.83 19.70 18.90
C ALA A 84 6.17 19.78 17.41
N ASN A 85 5.76 20.84 16.72
CA ASN A 85 6.11 21.07 15.32
C ASN A 85 7.59 21.40 15.14
N ASP A 86 8.17 22.19 16.04
CA ASP A 86 9.59 22.55 16.01
C ASP A 86 10.47 21.31 16.26
N ARG A 87 10.09 20.45 17.22
CA ARG A 87 10.74 19.14 17.44
C ARG A 87 10.58 18.22 16.25
N PHE A 88 9.41 18.16 15.63
CA PHE A 88 9.20 17.35 14.42
C PHE A 88 10.07 17.86 13.27
N ALA A 89 10.10 19.17 13.02
CA ALA A 89 10.91 19.77 11.97
C ALA A 89 12.41 19.51 12.20
N GLU A 90 12.87 19.59 13.45
CA GLU A 90 14.25 19.27 13.83
C GLU A 90 14.56 17.78 13.60
N GLN A 91 13.73 16.87 14.10
CA GLN A 91 13.89 15.43 13.91
C GLN A 91 13.86 15.03 12.43
N PHE A 92 12.95 15.63 11.66
CA PHE A 92 12.84 15.40 10.22
C PHE A 92 14.07 15.90 9.47
N SER A 93 14.58 17.10 9.83
CA SER A 93 15.81 17.66 9.27
C SER A 93 17.04 16.80 9.61
N GLN A 94 17.12 16.29 10.84
CA GLN A 94 18.17 15.37 11.26
C GLN A 94 18.09 14.05 10.50
N LEU A 95 16.89 13.50 10.32
CA LEU A 95 16.69 12.27 9.55
C LEU A 95 17.09 12.46 8.08
N GLN A 96 16.68 13.56 7.45
CA GLN A 96 17.09 13.95 6.10
C GLN A 96 18.63 14.01 5.98
N ARG A 97 19.29 14.63 6.97
CA ARG A 97 20.75 14.71 7.02
C ARG A 97 21.41 13.34 7.14
N ILE A 98 20.92 12.46 8.03
CA ILE A 98 21.43 11.09 8.21
C ILE A 98 21.23 10.26 6.93
N MET A 99 20.06 10.39 6.32
CA MET A 99 19.74 9.70 5.08
C MET A 99 20.46 10.31 3.86
N GLY A 100 21.09 11.47 3.99
CA GLY A 100 21.71 12.16 2.86
C GLY A 100 20.71 12.50 1.76
N ILE A 101 19.47 12.80 2.12
CA ILE A 101 18.43 13.23 1.19
C ILE A 101 17.70 14.46 1.72
N SER A 102 17.24 15.32 0.83
CA SER A 102 16.29 16.39 1.12
C SER A 102 14.95 16.04 0.47
N ILE A 103 13.87 16.16 1.24
CA ILE A 103 12.51 15.91 0.77
C ILE A 103 11.74 17.23 0.86
N VAL A 104 11.18 17.66 -0.27
CA VAL A 104 10.32 18.83 -0.38
C VAL A 104 8.95 18.37 -0.85
N CYS A 105 7.93 18.59 -0.04
CA CYS A 105 6.54 18.34 -0.42
C CYS A 105 5.93 19.63 -0.97
N ILE A 106 5.26 19.55 -2.12
CA ILE A 106 4.54 20.64 -2.76
C ILE A 106 3.06 20.23 -2.85
N PRO A 107 2.28 20.41 -1.78
CA PRO A 107 0.92 19.87 -1.68
C PRO A 107 -0.02 20.42 -2.74
N GLU A 108 0.17 21.69 -3.14
CA GLU A 108 -0.66 22.38 -4.13
C GLU A 108 -0.58 21.71 -5.51
N GLN A 109 0.55 21.06 -5.79
CA GLN A 109 0.81 20.35 -7.05
C GLN A 109 0.69 18.84 -6.91
N LYS A 110 0.38 18.34 -5.69
CA LYS A 110 0.45 16.92 -5.34
C LYS A 110 1.78 16.28 -5.75
N GLN A 111 2.87 16.98 -5.44
CA GLN A 111 4.22 16.58 -5.80
C GLN A 111 5.13 16.46 -4.59
N VAL A 112 6.12 15.58 -4.70
CA VAL A 112 7.21 15.38 -3.76
C VAL A 112 8.50 15.37 -4.55
N GLU A 113 9.43 16.23 -4.18
CA GLU A 113 10.79 16.24 -4.73
C GLU A 113 11.75 15.63 -3.72
N ILE A 114 12.57 14.69 -4.17
CA ILE A 114 13.61 14.05 -3.37
C ILE A 114 14.95 14.34 -4.02
N THR A 115 15.80 15.08 -3.31
CA THR A 115 17.18 15.36 -3.73
C THR A 115 18.15 14.53 -2.90
N PHE A 116 19.01 13.78 -3.55
CA PHE A 116 20.11 13.06 -2.92
C PHE A 116 21.31 13.99 -2.79
N ASN A 117 21.94 13.99 -1.62
CA ASN A 117 23.21 14.65 -1.37
C ASN A 117 24.36 13.76 -1.87
N ASP A 118 24.31 13.36 -3.14
CA ASP A 118 25.38 12.69 -3.86
C ASP A 118 26.17 13.69 -4.71
N ASP A 119 27.30 13.25 -5.29
CA ASP A 119 28.15 14.12 -6.11
C ASP A 119 27.42 14.67 -7.36
N LYS A 120 26.38 13.95 -7.81
CA LYS A 120 25.59 14.27 -9.00
C LYS A 120 24.35 15.13 -8.69
N LYS A 121 24.09 15.43 -7.41
CA LYS A 121 22.88 16.11 -6.92
C LYS A 121 21.61 15.54 -7.53
N THR A 122 21.46 14.22 -7.45
CA THR A 122 20.36 13.52 -8.08
C THR A 122 19.02 14.00 -7.49
N ASN A 123 18.12 14.52 -8.32
CA ASN A 123 16.79 14.96 -7.94
C ASN A 123 15.73 14.09 -8.63
N ILE A 124 14.71 13.68 -7.89
CA ILE A 124 13.54 12.95 -8.39
C ILE A 124 12.29 13.73 -8.05
N LYS A 125 11.47 14.00 -9.06
CA LYS A 125 10.12 14.53 -8.89
C LYS A 125 9.11 13.40 -8.95
N LEU A 126 8.28 13.30 -7.93
CA LEU A 126 7.23 12.33 -7.79
C LEU A 126 5.89 13.05 -7.76
N SER A 127 4.93 12.63 -8.57
CA SER A 127 3.53 13.00 -8.43
C SER A 127 2.78 11.92 -7.66
N TYR A 128 1.77 12.33 -6.89
CA TYR A 128 0.88 11.38 -6.22
C TYR A 128 -0.59 11.69 -6.51
N ASP A 129 -1.36 10.65 -6.78
CA ASP A 129 -2.80 10.70 -6.99
C ASP A 129 -3.51 9.52 -6.29
N ASP A 130 -4.82 9.39 -6.51
CA ASP A 130 -5.62 8.31 -5.93
C ASP A 130 -5.21 6.91 -6.45
N LYS A 131 -4.43 6.85 -7.53
CA LYS A 131 -3.95 5.60 -8.15
C LYS A 131 -2.56 5.21 -7.65
N GLY A 132 -1.79 6.14 -7.09
CA GLY A 132 -0.52 5.89 -6.41
C GLY A 132 0.51 6.98 -6.63
N ILE A 133 1.78 6.62 -6.44
CA ILE A 133 2.94 7.50 -6.63
C ILE A 133 3.55 7.18 -7.99
N SER A 134 3.89 8.20 -8.76
CA SER A 134 4.53 8.08 -10.07
C SER A 134 5.75 8.99 -10.17
N ILE A 135 6.76 8.57 -10.94
CA ILE A 135 7.97 9.37 -11.15
C ILE A 135 7.73 10.29 -12.34
N ASP A 136 7.73 11.60 -12.14
CA ASP A 136 7.58 12.58 -13.20
C ASP A 136 8.91 12.77 -13.94
N GLU A 137 9.95 13.10 -13.17
CA GLU A 137 11.27 13.50 -13.68
C GLU A 137 12.38 12.99 -12.77
N MET A 138 13.55 12.69 -13.36
CA MET A 138 14.77 12.38 -12.63
C MET A 138 15.93 13.13 -13.28
N THR A 139 16.70 13.87 -12.49
CA THR A 139 17.89 14.61 -12.92
C THR A 139 19.10 14.14 -12.11
N PRO A 140 20.23 13.76 -12.73
CA PRO A 140 20.44 13.61 -14.16
C PRO A 140 19.54 12.52 -14.76
N ALA A 141 19.20 12.66 -16.05
CA ALA A 141 18.29 11.75 -16.73
C ALA A 141 18.81 10.30 -16.68
N HIS A 142 17.96 9.39 -16.20
CA HIS A 142 18.30 7.97 -16.13
C HIS A 142 17.82 7.26 -17.41
N PRO A 143 18.68 6.48 -18.11
CA PRO A 143 18.33 5.89 -19.40
C PRO A 143 17.13 4.93 -19.34
N ASN A 144 16.90 4.31 -18.19
CA ASN A 144 15.80 3.36 -17.95
C ASN A 144 14.66 3.95 -17.10
N LEU A 145 14.42 5.27 -17.14
CA LEU A 145 13.42 5.92 -16.29
C LEU A 145 12.01 5.32 -16.45
N ASP A 146 11.60 4.96 -17.66
CA ASP A 146 10.28 4.37 -17.91
C ASP A 146 10.13 2.97 -17.28
N ALA A 147 11.18 2.15 -17.34
CA ALA A 147 11.17 0.83 -16.69
C ALA A 147 11.07 0.97 -15.16
N ILE A 148 11.76 1.95 -14.59
CA ILE A 148 11.71 2.27 -13.16
C ILE A 148 10.29 2.76 -12.78
N ARG A 149 9.70 3.64 -13.59
CA ARG A 149 8.33 4.15 -13.40
C ARG A 149 7.31 3.00 -13.41
N THR A 150 7.41 2.09 -14.36
CA THR A 150 6.54 0.91 -14.45
C THR A 150 6.71 0.01 -13.22
N HIS A 151 7.95 -0.26 -12.82
CA HIS A 151 8.23 -1.09 -11.65
C HIS A 151 7.66 -0.49 -10.37
N LEU A 152 7.84 0.81 -10.12
CA LEU A 152 7.27 1.50 -8.95
C LEU A 152 5.74 1.43 -8.93
N ARG A 153 5.10 1.55 -10.10
CA ARG A 153 3.64 1.46 -10.24
C ARG A 153 3.12 0.05 -9.91
N GLU A 154 3.86 -0.98 -10.30
CA GLU A 154 3.48 -2.39 -10.08
C GLU A 154 3.73 -2.84 -8.64
N THR A 155 4.91 -2.53 -8.09
CA THR A 155 5.29 -2.98 -6.74
C THR A 155 4.72 -2.10 -5.64
N ARG A 156 4.46 -0.82 -5.94
CA ARG A 156 4.10 0.23 -4.96
C ARG A 156 5.12 0.35 -3.82
N ASP A 157 6.34 -0.13 -4.03
CA ASP A 157 7.40 -0.15 -3.02
C ASP A 157 8.33 1.05 -3.21
N LEU A 158 7.93 2.19 -2.63
CA LEU A 158 8.72 3.41 -2.65
C LEU A 158 10.03 3.26 -1.85
N VAL A 159 10.00 2.55 -0.74
CA VAL A 159 11.16 2.40 0.16
C VAL A 159 12.23 1.53 -0.50
N GLY A 160 11.83 0.40 -1.09
CA GLY A 160 12.71 -0.44 -1.87
C GLY A 160 13.27 0.29 -3.09
N PHE A 161 12.44 1.05 -3.79
CA PHE A 161 12.89 1.89 -4.91
C PHE A 161 13.98 2.88 -4.49
N LEU A 162 13.75 3.70 -3.45
CA LEU A 162 14.72 4.68 -2.97
C LEU A 162 16.01 4.00 -2.47
N SER A 163 15.89 2.82 -1.88
CA SER A 163 17.04 2.03 -1.42
C SER A 163 17.90 1.52 -2.58
N VAL A 164 17.28 0.96 -3.63
CA VAL A 164 17.98 0.51 -4.84
C VAL A 164 18.61 1.66 -5.58
N LEU A 165 17.89 2.78 -5.69
CA LEU A 165 18.38 3.96 -6.38
C LEU A 165 19.59 4.55 -5.66
N ARG A 166 19.52 4.71 -4.34
CA ARG A 166 20.67 5.13 -3.52
C ARG A 166 21.85 4.20 -3.71
N LYS A 167 21.64 2.88 -3.68
CA LYS A 167 22.71 1.91 -3.93
C LYS A 167 23.35 2.11 -5.31
N LYS A 168 22.56 2.25 -6.38
CA LYS A 168 23.11 2.50 -7.72
C LYS A 168 23.84 3.85 -7.83
N LEU A 169 23.37 4.88 -7.13
CA LEU A 169 24.00 6.20 -7.14
C LEU A 169 25.30 6.23 -6.32
N THR A 170 25.36 5.52 -5.19
CA THR A 170 26.56 5.45 -4.32
C THR A 170 27.62 4.48 -4.86
N PHE A 171 27.24 3.45 -5.63
CA PHE A 171 28.14 2.39 -6.09
C PHE A 171 28.43 2.41 -7.61
N ASN A 172 28.15 3.51 -8.31
CA ASN A 172 28.48 3.65 -9.74
C ASN A 172 29.97 3.98 -9.97
N ASP A 173 30.81 3.00 -9.63
CA ASP A 173 32.19 2.81 -10.06
C ASP A 173 32.28 1.60 -11.04
N ILE A 174 31.22 1.35 -11.84
CA ILE A 174 31.20 0.37 -12.93
C ILE A 174 30.45 0.94 -14.14
#